data_AF-F0Z5F4-F1
#
_entry.id   AF-F0Z5F4-F1
#
_cell.length_a   1.000
_cell.length_b   1.000
_cell.length_c   1.000
_cell.angle_alpha   90.00
_cell.angle_beta   90.00
_cell.angle_gamma   90.00
#
_symmetry.space_group_name_H-M   'P 1'
#
loop_
_entity.id
_entity.type
_entity.pdbx_description
1 polymer ?
#
loop_
_entity_poly.entity_id
_entity_poly.type
_entity_poly.pdbx_seq_one_letter_code
_entity_poly.pdbx_strand_id
1 'polypeptide(L)' 'MRNDIGRLCQIPGYLSPVFYEKIIERNLCINGQKVLDIETGTAVLPRNMYQCGVKWTGSIGISDLLKTGRCSVTAG' A
#
# COMPACT_ATOMS: atom_id res chain seq x y z
N MET A 1 14.47 4.64 -16.40
CA MET A 1 14.22 4.29 -14.98
C MET A 1 12.83 4.70 -14.44
N ARG A 2 11.85 5.09 -15.28
CA ARG A 2 10.53 5.56 -14.80
C ARG A 2 9.32 4.63 -15.08
N ASN A 3 9.50 3.47 -15.71
CA ASN A 3 8.35 2.69 -16.24
C ASN A 3 8.16 1.26 -15.67
N ASP A 4 9.03 0.76 -14.79
CA ASP A 4 8.93 -0.66 -14.35
C ASP A 4 8.25 -0.84 -12.98
N ILE A 5 8.15 0.22 -12.16
CA ILE A 5 7.58 0.16 -10.80
C ILE A 5 6.09 -0.21 -10.78
N GLY A 6 5.28 0.25 -11.74
CA GLY A 6 3.86 -0.09 -11.81
C GLY A 6 3.58 -1.56 -12.13
N ARG A 7 4.50 -2.21 -12.85
CA ARG A 7 4.38 -3.63 -13.22
C ARG A 7 4.82 -4.57 -12.10
N LEU A 8 5.71 -4.09 -11.23
CA LEU A 8 6.22 -4.83 -10.08
C LEU A 8 5.24 -4.87 -8.88
N CYS A 9 4.29 -3.92 -8.82
CA CYS A 9 3.35 -3.74 -7.71
C CYS A 9 2.06 -4.58 -7.82
N GLN A 10 2.14 -5.87 -8.18
CA GLN A 10 0.96 -6.68 -8.49
C GLN A 10 0.91 -8.00 -7.73
N ILE A 11 -0.11 -8.16 -6.87
CA ILE A 11 -0.62 -9.47 -6.45
C ILE A 11 -1.96 -9.67 -7.19
N PRO A 12 -2.14 -10.77 -7.95
CA PRO A 12 -3.37 -10.99 -8.71
C PRO A 12 -4.59 -11.14 -7.80
N GLY A 13 -5.66 -10.38 -8.07
CA GLY A 13 -7.00 -10.65 -7.54
C GLY A 13 -7.75 -9.53 -6.80
N TYR A 14 -7.15 -8.35 -6.53
CA TYR A 14 -7.82 -7.29 -5.75
C TYR A 14 -8.00 -5.95 -6.48
N LEU A 15 -6.95 -5.39 -7.09
CA LEU A 15 -7.03 -4.11 -7.82
C LEU A 15 -6.36 -4.23 -9.18
N SER A 16 -6.88 -3.49 -10.15
CA SER A 16 -6.37 -3.47 -11.53
C SER A 16 -4.93 -2.91 -11.58
N PRO A 17 -4.04 -3.50 -12.40
CA PRO A 17 -2.72 -2.94 -12.73
C PRO A 17 -2.72 -1.43 -12.99
N VAL A 18 -3.72 -0.96 -13.76
CA VAL A 18 -3.88 0.44 -14.16
C VAL A 18 -4.07 1.35 -12.95
N PHE A 19 -4.65 0.86 -11.86
CA PHE A 19 -4.83 1.65 -10.65
C PHE A 19 -3.48 2.05 -10.02
N TYR A 20 -2.55 1.09 -9.89
CA TYR A 20 -1.22 1.36 -9.34
C TYR A 20 -0.41 2.29 -10.23
N GLU A 21 -0.53 2.14 -11.56
CA GLU A 21 0.07 3.06 -12.52
C GLU A 21 -0.44 4.49 -12.33
N LYS A 22 -1.75 4.69 -12.15
CA LYS A 22 -2.32 6.03 -11.90
C LYS A 22 -1.89 6.65 -10.58
N ILE A 23 -1.59 5.86 -9.55
CA ILE A 23 -1.01 6.37 -8.29
C ILE A 23 0.41 6.90 -8.55
N ILE A 24 1.23 6.10 -9.25
CA ILE A 24 2.62 6.43 -9.54
C ILE A 24 2.72 7.62 -10.51
N GLU A 25 1.88 7.68 -11.55
CA GLU A 25 1.80 8.82 -12.48
C GLU A 25 1.56 10.15 -11.77
N ARG A 26 0.88 10.11 -10.62
CA ARG A 26 0.60 11.27 -9.77
C ARG A 26 1.72 11.57 -8.76
N ASN A 27 2.84 10.84 -8.81
CA ASN A 27 3.94 10.90 -7.84
C ASN A 27 3.48 10.66 -6.39
N LEU A 28 2.46 9.82 -6.20
CA LEU A 28 1.97 9.39 -4.89
C LEU A 28 2.58 8.04 -4.54
N CYS A 29 2.81 7.80 -3.26
CA CYS A 29 3.30 6.51 -2.75
C CYS A 29 4.57 6.07 -3.48
N ILE A 30 5.56 6.97 -3.53
CA ILE A 30 6.90 6.73 -4.07
C ILE A 30 7.99 6.95 -3.01
N ASN A 31 9.21 6.49 -3.30
CA ASN A 31 10.34 6.49 -2.38
C ASN A 31 10.53 7.83 -1.66
N GLY A 32 10.79 7.76 -0.35
CA GLY A 32 11.00 8.93 0.52
C GLY A 32 9.72 9.53 1.10
N GLN A 33 8.54 9.08 0.66
CA GLN A 33 7.27 9.52 1.25
C GLN A 33 6.87 8.67 2.46
N LYS A 34 6.20 9.31 3.43
CA LYS A 34 5.48 8.66 4.53
C LYS A 34 4.00 8.66 4.17
N VAL A 35 3.41 7.48 4.03
CA VAL A 35 2.01 7.33 3.59
C VAL A 35 1.18 6.70 4.70
N LEU A 36 0.03 7.30 4.98
CA LEU A 36 -0.99 6.77 5.88
C LEU A 36 -2.07 6.10 5.04
N ASP A 37 -2.28 4.80 5.28
CA ASP A 37 -3.38 4.02 4.72
C ASP A 37 -4.42 3.79 5.83
N ILE A 38 -5.63 4.33 5.64
CA ILE A 38 -6.71 4.32 6.64
C ILE A 38 -7.64 3.15 6.30
N GLU A 39 -8.00 2.34 7.30
CA GLU A 39 -8.72 1.08 7.09
C GLU A 39 -7.93 0.09 6.21
N THR A 40 -6.62 -0.01 6.46
CA THR A 40 -5.65 -0.87 5.75
C THR A 40 -6.11 -2.32 5.58
N GLY A 41 -6.94 -2.83 6.49
CA GLY A 41 -7.44 -4.21 6.48
C GLY A 41 -6.29 -5.22 6.37
N THR A 42 -6.25 -6.01 5.30
CA THR A 42 -5.19 -7.01 5.01
C THR A 42 -3.92 -6.43 4.37
N ALA A 43 -3.81 -5.10 4.29
CA ALA A 43 -2.71 -4.34 3.71
C ALA A 43 -2.49 -4.60 2.22
N VAL A 44 -3.59 -4.65 1.43
CA VAL A 44 -3.51 -4.86 -0.03
C VAL A 44 -2.68 -3.78 -0.72
N LEU A 45 -2.95 -2.50 -0.42
CA LEU A 45 -2.26 -1.38 -1.06
C LEU A 45 -0.78 -1.29 -0.63
N PRO A 46 -0.44 -1.28 0.68
CA PRO A 46 0.95 -1.25 1.12
C PRO A 46 1.77 -2.46 0.66
N ARG A 47 1.19 -3.67 0.68
CA ARG A 47 1.88 -4.91 0.26
C ARG A 47 2.23 -4.88 -1.22
N ASN A 48 1.32 -4.35 -2.04
CA ASN A 48 1.55 -4.25 -3.47
C ASN A 48 2.52 -3.12 -3.81
N MET A 49 2.54 -2.03 -3.06
CA MET A 49 3.42 -0.88 -3.32
C MET A 49 4.71 -0.86 -2.48
N TYR A 50 5.02 -1.92 -1.75
CA TYR A 50 6.20 -1.99 -0.89
C TYR A 50 7.51 -1.76 -1.66
N GLN A 51 7.58 -2.26 -2.89
CA GLN A 51 8.76 -2.13 -3.75
C GLN A 51 9.02 -0.69 -4.23
N CYS A 52 8.06 0.22 -4.05
CA CYS A 52 8.23 1.64 -4.36
C CYS A 52 9.10 2.40 -3.33
N GLY A 53 9.57 1.75 -2.26
CA GLY A 53 10.46 2.37 -1.26
C GLY A 53 9.75 3.34 -0.31
N VAL A 54 8.44 3.20 -0.16
CA VAL A 54 7.58 4.06 0.66
C VAL A 54 7.56 3.57 2.10
N LYS A 55 7.54 4.49 3.06
CA LYS A 55 7.29 4.14 4.47
C LYS A 55 5.79 4.19 4.77
N TRP A 56 5.20 3.04 5.05
CA TRP A 56 3.75 2.92 5.25
C TRP A 56 3.37 2.89 6.73
N THR A 57 2.32 3.62 7.08
CA THR A 57 1.59 3.51 8.34
C THR A 57 0.18 3.10 8.03
N GLY A 58 -0.26 1.95 8.52
CA GLY A 58 -1.62 1.46 8.39
C GLY A 58 -2.40 1.64 9.68
N SER A 59 -3.61 2.20 9.57
CA SER A 59 -4.63 2.16 10.62
C SER A 59 -5.67 1.10 10.26
N ILE A 60 -6.11 0.32 11.23
CA ILE A 60 -7.20 -0.65 11.02
C ILE A 60 -8.44 -0.22 11.81
N GLY A 61 -9.62 -0.58 11.32
CA GLY A 61 -10.88 -0.33 12.01
C GLY A 61 -11.05 -1.17 13.26
N ILE A 62 -11.89 -0.69 14.18
CA ILE A 62 -12.16 -1.34 15.47
C ILE A 62 -12.69 -2.77 15.30
N SER A 63 -13.48 -3.03 14.25
CA SER A 63 -14.04 -4.35 13.96
C SER A 63 -12.97 -5.37 13.64
N ASP A 64 -11.92 -4.97 12.91
CA ASP A 64 -10.81 -5.84 12.56
C ASP A 64 -9.76 -5.90 13.67
N LEU A 65 -9.65 -4.85 14.49
CA LEU A 65 -8.89 -4.90 15.74
C LEU A 65 -9.44 -5.99 16.68
N LEU A 66 -10.76 -6.05 16.85
CA LEU A 66 -11.40 -7.08 17.68
C LEU A 66 -11.17 -8.51 17.17
N LYS A 67 -10.94 -8.68 15.86
CA LYS A 67 -10.65 -9.98 15.26
C LYS A 67 -9.18 -10.37 15.31
N THR A 68 -8.28 -9.39 15.17
CA THR A 68 -6.83 -9.63 14.94
C THR A 68 -5.95 -9.27 16.12
N GLY A 69 -6.46 -8.47 17.08
CA GLY A 69 -5.72 -8.01 18.26
C GLY A 69 -4.54 -7.07 17.99
N ARG A 70 -4.42 -6.50 16.77
CA ARG A 70 -3.25 -5.69 16.38
C ARG A 70 -3.66 -4.25 16.06
N CYS A 71 -3.18 -3.27 16.84
CA CYS A 71 -3.63 -1.87 16.71
C CYS A 71 -3.09 -1.09 15.49
N SER A 72 -1.96 -1.50 14.91
CA SER A 72 -1.35 -0.82 13.77
C SER A 72 -0.40 -1.73 12.99
N VAL A 73 -0.18 -1.40 11.71
CA VAL A 73 0.79 -2.07 10.85
C VAL A 73 1.75 -1.03 10.31
N THR A 74 3.06 -1.22 10.51
CA THR A 74 4.10 -0.38 9.91
C THR A 74 4.97 -1.27 9.03
N ALA A 75 5.17 -0.86 7.77
CA ALA A 75 6.08 -1.51 6.84
C ALA A 75 7.10 -0.48 6.36
N GLY A 76 8.38 -0.83 6.40
CA GLY A 76 9.50 0.06 6.10
C GLY A 76 10.66 -0.69 5.47
#